data_AF-A0A0F8UC93-F1
#
_entry.id   AF-A0A0F8UC93-F1
#
_cell.length_a   1.000
_cell.length_b   1.000
_cell.length_c   1.000
_cell.angle_alpha   90.00
_cell.angle_beta   90.00
_cell.angle_gamma   90.00
#
_symmetry.space_group_name_H-M   'P 1'
#
loop_
_entity.id
_entity.type
_entity.pdbx_description
1 polymer ?
#
loop_
_entity_poly.entity_id
_entity_poly.type
_entity_poly.pdbx_seq_one_letter_code
_entity_poly.pdbx_strand_id
1 'polypeptide(L)'
;AHPTATISDSAVFQGPHRITIGSGSIIHPRARIYSYDGPVVIGDGCIISEKASVGIAPGSGASTRGQGRARNAASASASGYGEGGGGGGGELPIRISANVTIGPVATVHPGVQIHSATVVDALAIVHRRVCIGAHAKICARCEVPTNTKVPEWAVVWGIGAGFGIRRKIKVVGKKAGPVALAAAAAAGGGVRRRGDDPGGSGRGGCEDGWLA
;
A
#
# COMPACT_ATOMS: atom_id res chain seq x y z
N ALA A 1 6.07 -12.80 -20.77
CA ALA A 1 4.72 -12.23 -20.64
C ALA A 1 3.71 -13.25 -21.13
N HIS A 2 2.48 -13.23 -20.63
CA HIS A 2 1.40 -14.05 -21.19
C HIS A 2 1.02 -13.58 -22.61
N PRO A 3 0.72 -14.47 -23.57
CA PRO A 3 0.44 -14.09 -24.97
C PRO A 3 -0.78 -13.18 -25.16
N THR A 4 -1.74 -13.20 -24.23
CA THR A 4 -2.93 -12.32 -24.29
C THR A 4 -2.69 -10.94 -23.67
N ALA A 5 -1.50 -10.67 -23.12
CA ALA A 5 -1.17 -9.36 -22.59
C ALA A 5 -0.85 -8.39 -23.72
N THR A 6 -1.40 -7.18 -23.66
CA THR A 6 -1.14 -6.11 -24.64
C THR A 6 -0.08 -5.17 -24.08
N ILE A 7 1.10 -5.15 -24.70
CA ILE A 7 2.22 -4.32 -24.28
C ILE A 7 2.46 -3.27 -25.36
N SER A 8 2.41 -1.99 -24.99
CA SER A 8 2.77 -0.91 -25.90
C SER A 8 4.27 -0.94 -26.23
N ASP A 9 4.62 -0.60 -27.47
CA ASP A 9 6.01 -0.53 -27.95
C ASP A 9 6.87 0.47 -27.16
N SER A 10 6.31 1.63 -26.80
CA SER A 10 7.00 2.64 -26.00
C SER A 10 7.05 2.36 -24.49
N ALA A 11 6.65 1.16 -24.03
CA ALA A 11 6.77 0.78 -22.62
C ALA A 11 8.23 0.40 -22.29
N VAL A 12 8.72 0.83 -21.14
CA VAL A 12 10.12 0.63 -20.74
C VAL A 12 10.17 -0.36 -19.57
N PHE A 13 10.94 -1.43 -19.75
CA PHE A 13 11.22 -2.42 -18.71
C PHE A 13 12.71 -2.39 -18.41
N GLN A 14 13.09 -2.12 -17.16
CA GLN A 14 14.49 -2.02 -16.77
C GLN A 14 14.69 -2.67 -15.40
N GLY A 15 15.76 -3.43 -15.24
CA GLY A 15 16.15 -4.02 -13.96
C GLY A 15 16.79 -5.40 -14.10
N PRO A 16 17.61 -5.82 -13.13
CA PRO A 16 18.20 -7.15 -13.09
C PRO A 16 17.23 -8.25 -12.66
N HIS A 17 16.11 -7.91 -12.01
CA HIS A 17 15.16 -8.90 -11.49
C HIS A 17 14.06 -9.24 -12.49
N ARG A 18 13.43 -10.40 -12.29
CA ARG A 18 12.40 -10.93 -13.19
C ARG A 18 11.13 -10.09 -13.13
N ILE A 19 10.61 -9.73 -14.30
CA ILE A 19 9.30 -9.10 -14.48
C ILE A 19 8.33 -10.13 -15.06
N THR A 20 7.23 -10.38 -14.34
CA THR A 20 6.16 -11.30 -14.75
C THR A 20 4.92 -10.49 -15.10
N ILE A 21 4.31 -10.79 -16.24
CA ILE A 21 3.10 -10.12 -16.73
C ILE A 21 2.05 -11.18 -16.97
N GLY A 22 0.94 -11.09 -16.24
CA GLY A 22 -0.21 -11.97 -16.36
C GLY A 22 -1.02 -11.76 -17.64
N SER A 23 -2.00 -12.64 -17.82
CA SER A 23 -2.93 -12.69 -18.94
C SER A 23 -3.86 -11.48 -18.99
N GLY A 24 -4.19 -11.00 -20.19
CA GLY A 24 -5.12 -9.88 -20.37
C GLY A 24 -4.68 -8.54 -19.77
N SER A 25 -3.43 -8.42 -19.29
CA SER A 25 -2.89 -7.18 -18.77
C SER A 25 -2.52 -6.22 -19.91
N ILE A 26 -2.86 -4.95 -19.73
CA ILE A 26 -2.69 -3.88 -20.71
C ILE A 26 -1.67 -2.88 -20.15
N ILE A 27 -0.56 -2.72 -20.85
CA ILE A 27 0.49 -1.75 -20.52
C ILE A 27 0.45 -0.63 -21.55
N HIS A 28 0.08 0.56 -21.10
CA HIS A 28 -0.02 1.75 -21.95
C HIS A 28 1.37 2.26 -22.38
N PRO A 29 1.41 3.14 -23.42
CA PRO A 29 2.63 3.79 -23.84
C PRO A 29 3.33 4.53 -22.71
N ARG A 30 4.67 4.60 -22.76
CA ARG A 30 5.50 5.35 -21.81
C ARG A 30 5.40 4.90 -20.36
N ALA A 31 4.71 3.79 -20.06
CA ALA A 31 4.77 3.15 -18.76
C ALA A 31 6.19 2.67 -18.48
N ARG A 32 6.66 2.84 -17.24
CA ARG A 32 8.03 2.53 -16.82
C ARG A 32 7.96 1.50 -15.71
N ILE A 33 8.48 0.30 -15.95
CA ILE A 33 8.52 -0.79 -14.99
C ILE A 33 9.98 -1.07 -14.63
N TYR A 34 10.27 -0.89 -13.35
CA TYR A 34 11.59 -0.93 -12.74
C TYR A 34 11.69 -2.08 -11.74
N SER A 35 12.59 -3.02 -12.05
CA SER A 35 12.85 -4.21 -11.25
C SER A 35 14.28 -4.17 -10.68
N TYR A 36 14.65 -3.04 -10.04
CA TYR A 36 15.97 -2.83 -9.45
C TYR A 36 16.07 -3.25 -7.98
N ASP A 37 15.04 -2.97 -7.18
CA ASP A 37 15.00 -3.36 -5.77
C ASP A 37 14.46 -4.78 -5.56
N GLY A 38 13.80 -5.36 -6.57
CA GLY A 38 13.23 -6.70 -6.52
C GLY A 38 12.38 -7.05 -7.74
N PRO A 39 11.80 -8.27 -7.78
CA PRO A 39 11.04 -8.79 -8.89
C PRO A 39 9.66 -8.15 -8.91
N VAL A 40 9.15 -7.91 -10.11
CA VAL A 40 7.83 -7.31 -10.32
C VAL A 40 6.90 -8.38 -10.86
N VAL A 41 5.84 -8.69 -10.11
CA VAL A 41 4.80 -9.62 -10.53
C VAL A 41 3.53 -8.83 -10.77
N ILE A 42 3.12 -8.76 -12.03
CA ILE A 42 1.85 -8.18 -12.47
C ILE A 42 0.90 -9.35 -12.75
N GLY A 43 -0.22 -9.37 -12.06
CA GLY A 43 -1.28 -10.37 -12.22
C GLY A 43 -2.06 -10.21 -13.52
N ASP A 44 -3.22 -10.86 -13.56
CA ASP A 44 -4.08 -10.90 -14.74
C ASP A 44 -5.02 -9.69 -14.82
N GLY A 45 -5.42 -9.29 -16.02
CA GLY A 45 -6.41 -8.23 -16.25
C GLY A 45 -6.00 -6.85 -15.67
N CYS A 46 -4.70 -6.61 -15.49
CA CYS A 46 -4.22 -5.35 -14.92
C CYS A 46 -4.08 -4.27 -15.99
N ILE A 47 -4.41 -3.02 -15.65
CA ILE A 47 -4.25 -1.87 -16.54
C ILE A 47 -3.17 -0.96 -15.95
N ILE A 48 -2.04 -0.84 -16.64
CA ILE A 48 -0.97 0.11 -16.30
C ILE A 48 -1.08 1.29 -17.25
N SER A 49 -1.60 2.41 -16.74
CA SER A 49 -1.85 3.60 -17.55
C SER A 49 -0.56 4.32 -17.98
N GLU A 50 -0.73 5.29 -18.89
CA GLU A 50 0.37 6.06 -19.48
C GLU A 50 1.25 6.71 -18.40
N LYS A 51 2.57 6.65 -18.59
CA LYS A 51 3.56 7.29 -17.72
C LYS A 51 3.53 6.81 -16.26
N ALA A 52 2.76 5.77 -15.93
CA ALA A 52 2.83 5.13 -14.64
C ALA A 52 4.25 4.58 -14.41
N SER A 53 4.78 4.77 -13.20
CA SER A 53 6.09 4.27 -12.81
C SER A 53 5.94 3.21 -11.72
N VAL A 54 6.24 1.96 -12.06
CA VAL A 54 6.27 0.84 -11.11
C VAL A 54 7.71 0.57 -10.75
N GLY A 55 8.06 0.72 -9.48
CA GLY A 55 9.44 0.71 -9.00
C GLY A 55 10.15 2.06 -9.15
N ILE A 56 11.39 2.13 -8.68
CA ILE A 56 12.21 3.35 -8.69
C ILE A 56 13.46 3.10 -9.53
N ALA A 57 13.79 4.06 -10.40
CA ALA A 57 15.03 4.02 -11.15
C ALA A 57 16.25 4.22 -10.21
N PRO A 58 17.38 3.53 -10.45
CA PRO A 58 18.58 3.70 -9.66
C PRO A 58 19.05 5.15 -9.77
N GLY A 59 19.34 5.78 -8.62
CA GLY A 59 19.69 7.20 -8.55
C GLY A 59 18.51 8.17 -8.41
N SER A 60 17.25 7.73 -8.63
CA SER A 60 16.04 8.50 -8.23
C SER A 60 15.70 8.31 -6.74
N GLY A 61 16.67 7.86 -5.95
CA GLY A 61 16.55 7.79 -4.50
C GLY A 61 16.36 9.19 -3.94
N ALA A 62 15.11 9.60 -3.76
CA ALA A 62 14.75 10.50 -2.68
C ALA A 62 15.21 9.81 -1.40
N SER A 63 16.43 10.13 -0.99
CA SER A 63 16.98 9.73 0.27
C SER A 63 16.03 10.24 1.35
N THR A 64 15.36 9.34 2.06
CA THR A 64 15.08 9.58 3.47
C THR A 64 16.41 9.49 4.23
N ARG A 65 17.38 10.36 3.88
CA ARG A 65 18.49 10.74 4.75
C ARG A 65 17.88 11.71 5.74
N GLY A 66 17.41 11.18 6.86
CA GLY A 66 16.81 12.00 7.90
C GLY A 66 16.09 11.22 8.99
N GLN A 67 16.77 10.27 9.63
CA GLN A 67 16.76 10.10 11.10
C GLN A 67 17.64 8.88 11.46
N GLY A 68 18.86 9.19 11.90
CA GLY A 68 19.87 8.21 12.28
C GLY A 68 21.21 8.89 12.49
N ARG A 69 21.24 9.92 13.34
CA ARG A 69 22.48 10.58 13.76
C ARG A 69 23.27 9.59 14.62
N ALA A 70 24.37 9.09 14.06
CA ALA A 70 25.59 8.54 14.66
C ALA A 70 25.49 7.94 16.08
N ARG A 71 25.90 6.67 16.19
CA ARG A 71 26.73 6.16 17.28
C ARG A 71 27.38 4.84 16.84
N ASN A 72 28.70 4.87 16.71
CA ASN A 72 29.55 3.69 16.64
C ASN A 72 29.28 2.80 17.86
N ALA A 73 28.98 1.52 17.64
CA ALA A 73 29.21 0.47 18.63
C ALA A 73 29.38 -0.85 17.87
N ALA A 74 30.62 -1.34 17.86
CA ALA A 74 30.90 -2.74 17.60
C ALA A 74 30.39 -3.54 18.80
N SER A 75 29.59 -4.58 18.55
CA SER A 75 29.63 -5.83 19.32
C SER A 75 28.86 -6.91 18.59
N ALA A 76 29.45 -8.09 18.63
CA ALA A 76 29.02 -9.30 17.97
C ALA A 76 27.84 -10.00 18.67
N SER A 77 27.30 -10.98 17.95
CA SER A 77 26.75 -12.26 18.41
C SER A 77 25.29 -12.37 18.90
N ALA A 78 24.67 -13.42 18.34
CA ALA A 78 23.71 -14.35 18.92
C ALA A 78 22.21 -14.12 18.63
N SER A 79 21.70 -15.02 17.79
CA SER A 79 20.50 -15.84 17.96
C SER A 79 19.32 -15.25 18.74
N GLY A 80 18.23 -14.97 18.02
CA GLY A 80 16.93 -14.73 18.63
C GLY A 80 15.86 -14.46 17.58
N TYR A 81 14.93 -15.39 17.40
CA TYR A 81 13.70 -15.20 16.66
C TYR A 81 12.83 -14.17 17.41
N GLY A 82 12.41 -13.07 16.74
CA GLY A 82 11.57 -12.04 17.35
C GLY A 82 11.26 -10.85 16.44
N GLU A 83 10.07 -10.90 15.84
CA GLU A 83 9.06 -9.84 15.68
C GLU A 83 9.49 -8.35 15.56
N GLY A 84 9.15 -7.74 14.42
CA GLY A 84 8.86 -6.31 14.32
C GLY A 84 10.04 -5.39 13.99
N GLY A 85 10.07 -4.89 12.74
CA GLY A 85 10.90 -3.73 12.37
C GLY A 85 12.12 -4.05 11.49
N GLY A 86 11.94 -4.83 10.43
CA GLY A 86 13.03 -5.22 9.52
C GLY A 86 13.41 -4.13 8.52
N GLY A 87 14.30 -3.22 8.92
CA GLY A 87 15.20 -2.49 8.02
C GLY A 87 16.26 -3.39 7.39
N GLY A 88 15.84 -4.51 6.79
CA GLY A 88 16.70 -5.45 6.08
C GLY A 88 16.78 -5.08 4.60
N GLY A 89 18.00 -5.06 4.06
CA GLY A 89 18.32 -5.03 2.63
C GLY A 89 17.90 -6.31 1.91
N GLY A 90 16.67 -6.76 2.16
CA GLY A 90 16.01 -7.83 1.44
C GLY A 90 15.36 -7.28 0.18
N GLU A 91 15.35 -8.11 -0.85
CA GLU A 91 14.60 -7.94 -2.09
C GLU A 91 13.19 -7.39 -1.78
N LEU A 92 12.82 -6.28 -2.43
CA LEU A 92 11.54 -5.60 -2.24
C LEU A 92 10.61 -5.94 -3.42
N PRO A 93 9.98 -7.13 -3.43
CA PRO A 93 9.15 -7.54 -4.54
C PRO A 93 7.93 -6.62 -4.65
N ILE A 94 7.60 -6.23 -5.88
CA ILE A 94 6.35 -5.54 -6.18
C ILE A 94 5.35 -6.61 -6.62
N ARG A 95 4.25 -6.73 -5.87
CA ARG A 95 3.19 -7.70 -6.17
C ARG A 95 1.90 -6.96 -6.51
N ILE A 96 1.44 -7.12 -7.73
CA ILE A 96 0.18 -6.58 -8.22
C ILE A 96 -0.70 -7.77 -8.56
N SER A 97 -1.84 -7.89 -7.87
CA SER A 97 -2.81 -8.97 -8.06
C SER A 97 -3.69 -8.76 -9.28
N ALA A 98 -4.69 -9.61 -9.50
CA ALA A 98 -5.57 -9.51 -10.65
C ALA A 98 -6.50 -8.28 -10.64
N ASN A 99 -6.88 -7.80 -11.82
CA ASN A 99 -7.85 -6.72 -12.03
C ASN A 99 -7.47 -5.39 -11.36
N VAL A 100 -6.17 -5.11 -11.24
CA VAL A 100 -5.68 -3.84 -10.69
C VAL A 100 -5.57 -2.78 -11.78
N THR A 101 -6.09 -1.59 -11.51
CA THR A 101 -5.94 -0.43 -12.39
C THR A 101 -4.99 0.57 -11.77
N ILE A 102 -3.88 0.86 -12.43
CA ILE A 102 -2.94 1.93 -12.08
C ILE A 102 -3.15 3.09 -13.03
N GLY A 103 -3.52 4.24 -12.47
CA GLY A 103 -3.85 5.47 -13.18
C GLY A 103 -2.63 6.17 -13.78
N PRO A 104 -2.86 7.16 -14.66
CA PRO A 104 -1.79 7.82 -15.38
C PRO A 104 -0.88 8.59 -14.43
N VAL A 105 0.42 8.53 -14.69
CA VAL A 105 1.46 9.21 -13.89
C VAL A 105 1.48 8.75 -12.40
N ALA A 106 0.77 7.69 -12.04
CA ALA A 106 0.86 7.13 -10.69
C ALA A 106 2.23 6.52 -10.44
N THR A 107 2.72 6.62 -9.21
CA THR A 107 4.04 6.10 -8.82
C THR A 107 3.87 5.03 -7.75
N VAL A 108 4.44 3.85 -8.01
CA VAL A 108 4.39 2.70 -7.09
C VAL A 108 5.81 2.37 -6.69
N HIS A 109 6.14 2.54 -5.42
CA HIS A 109 7.48 2.27 -4.91
C HIS A 109 7.72 0.76 -4.69
N PRO A 110 8.99 0.34 -4.49
CA PRO A 110 9.33 -1.05 -4.21
C PRO A 110 8.75 -1.59 -2.91
N GLY A 111 8.47 -2.90 -2.90
CA GLY A 111 7.90 -3.60 -1.75
C GLY A 111 6.40 -3.40 -1.57
N VAL A 112 5.72 -2.77 -2.53
CA VAL A 112 4.27 -2.58 -2.50
C VAL A 112 3.56 -3.88 -2.86
N GLN A 113 2.51 -4.18 -2.10
CA GLN A 113 1.60 -5.30 -2.32
C GLN A 113 0.20 -4.76 -2.61
N ILE A 114 -0.25 -4.88 -3.85
CA ILE A 114 -1.57 -4.46 -4.31
C ILE A 114 -2.43 -5.71 -4.50
N HIS A 115 -3.53 -5.79 -3.75
CA HIS A 115 -4.49 -6.88 -3.84
C HIS A 115 -5.51 -6.66 -4.98
N SER A 116 -6.32 -7.69 -5.24
CA SER A 116 -7.19 -7.75 -6.42
C SER A 116 -8.23 -6.64 -6.47
N ALA A 117 -8.64 -6.25 -7.69
CA ALA A 117 -9.68 -5.25 -7.94
C ALA A 117 -9.39 -3.88 -7.30
N THR A 118 -8.12 -3.55 -7.07
CA THR A 118 -7.69 -2.26 -6.52
C THR A 118 -7.56 -1.22 -7.62
N VAL A 119 -7.94 0.02 -7.32
CA VAL A 119 -7.79 1.16 -8.22
C VAL A 119 -6.84 2.18 -7.61
N VAL A 120 -5.68 2.39 -8.23
CA VAL A 120 -4.77 3.49 -7.93
C VAL A 120 -5.04 4.57 -8.97
N ASP A 121 -5.52 5.73 -8.55
CA ASP A 121 -5.94 6.79 -9.48
C ASP A 121 -4.75 7.66 -9.94
N ALA A 122 -5.01 8.58 -10.86
CA ALA A 122 -4.01 9.43 -11.50
C ALA A 122 -3.16 10.21 -10.47
N LEU A 123 -1.85 10.31 -10.71
CA LEU A 123 -0.91 11.05 -9.87
C LEU A 123 -0.82 10.56 -8.41
N ALA A 124 -1.44 9.43 -8.06
CA ALA A 124 -1.30 8.86 -6.73
C ALA A 124 0.12 8.34 -6.53
N ILE A 125 0.65 8.53 -5.32
CA ILE A 125 1.98 8.11 -4.91
C ILE A 125 1.83 7.04 -3.84
N VAL A 126 2.33 5.85 -4.11
CA VAL A 126 2.35 4.75 -3.14
C VAL A 126 3.79 4.52 -2.72
N HIS A 127 4.09 4.81 -1.46
CA HIS A 127 5.45 4.67 -0.91
C HIS A 127 5.84 3.22 -0.64
N ARG A 128 7.08 3.02 -0.18
CA ARG A 128 7.68 1.70 -0.01
C ARG A 128 6.92 0.86 1.03
N ARG A 129 6.90 -0.46 0.81
CA ARG A 129 6.35 -1.43 1.78
C ARG A 129 4.88 -1.18 2.17
N VAL A 130 4.09 -0.61 1.26
CA VAL A 130 2.66 -0.40 1.47
C VAL A 130 1.88 -1.65 1.06
N CYS A 131 0.91 -2.05 1.89
CA CYS A 131 -0.03 -3.13 1.57
C CYS A 131 -1.41 -2.50 1.31
N ILE A 132 -2.00 -2.76 0.15
CA ILE A 132 -3.32 -2.24 -0.23
C ILE A 132 -4.28 -3.42 -0.36
N GLY A 133 -5.25 -3.50 0.54
CA GLY A 133 -6.28 -4.54 0.52
C GLY A 133 -7.13 -4.55 -0.75
N ALA A 134 -7.79 -5.67 -1.02
CA ALA A 134 -8.61 -5.84 -2.21
C ALA A 134 -9.74 -4.81 -2.27
N HIS A 135 -10.25 -4.53 -3.47
CA HIS A 135 -11.35 -3.58 -3.68
C HIS A 135 -11.11 -2.17 -3.12
N ALA A 136 -9.85 -1.83 -2.79
CA ALA A 136 -9.51 -0.52 -2.30
C ALA A 136 -9.36 0.47 -3.46
N LYS A 137 -9.58 1.76 -3.18
CA LYS A 137 -9.32 2.82 -4.15
C LYS A 137 -8.44 3.89 -3.53
N ILE A 138 -7.33 4.21 -4.18
CA ILE A 138 -6.51 5.37 -3.85
C ILE A 138 -6.92 6.47 -4.80
N CYS A 139 -7.43 7.58 -4.28
CA CYS A 139 -7.86 8.72 -5.07
C CYS A 139 -6.69 9.47 -5.73
N ALA A 140 -7.02 10.28 -6.73
CA ALA A 140 -6.01 11.01 -7.48
C ALA A 140 -5.19 11.91 -6.56
N ARG A 141 -3.88 12.00 -6.84
CA ARG A 141 -2.93 12.85 -6.09
C ARG A 141 -2.82 12.53 -4.58
N CYS A 142 -3.29 11.36 -4.14
CA CYS A 142 -3.13 10.90 -2.77
C CYS A 142 -1.77 10.23 -2.59
N GLU A 143 -1.19 10.37 -1.39
CA GLU A 143 0.17 9.89 -1.09
C GLU A 143 0.17 8.85 0.04
N VAL A 144 0.14 7.56 -0.24
CA VAL A 144 0.11 6.55 0.83
C VAL A 144 1.49 6.43 1.48
N PRO A 145 1.67 6.73 2.78
CA PRO A 145 2.98 6.76 3.42
C PRO A 145 3.61 5.37 3.54
N THR A 146 4.93 5.31 3.67
CA THR A 146 5.71 4.06 3.81
C THR A 146 5.17 3.19 4.95
N ASN A 147 5.18 1.86 4.78
CA ASN A 147 4.70 0.87 5.77
C ASN A 147 3.22 1.01 6.17
N THR A 148 2.41 1.70 5.35
CA THR A 148 0.97 1.80 5.61
C THR A 148 0.23 0.55 5.13
N LYS A 149 -0.74 0.10 5.92
CA LYS A 149 -1.69 -0.94 5.53
C LYS A 149 -3.05 -0.29 5.27
N VAL A 150 -3.47 -0.29 4.01
CA VAL A 150 -4.81 0.13 3.61
C VAL A 150 -5.73 -1.10 3.68
N PRO A 151 -6.81 -1.06 4.47
CA PRO A 151 -7.70 -2.20 4.58
C PRO A 151 -8.46 -2.45 3.28
N GLU A 152 -8.99 -3.67 3.13
CA GLU A 152 -9.91 -4.01 2.06
C GLU A 152 -11.12 -3.07 2.02
N TRP A 153 -11.67 -2.81 0.83
CA TRP A 153 -12.84 -1.93 0.61
C TRP A 153 -12.67 -0.49 1.11
N ALA A 154 -11.44 -0.07 1.41
CA ALA A 154 -11.14 1.27 1.83
C ALA A 154 -10.96 2.19 0.63
N VAL A 155 -11.39 3.43 0.76
CA VAL A 155 -11.00 4.47 -0.18
C VAL A 155 -10.07 5.43 0.57
N VAL A 156 -8.89 5.66 0.01
CA VAL A 156 -7.89 6.61 0.52
C VAL A 156 -8.06 7.90 -0.24
N TRP A 157 -8.29 8.99 0.48
CA TRP A 157 -8.42 10.32 -0.09
C TRP A 157 -7.86 11.39 0.85
N GLY A 158 -7.67 12.59 0.31
CA GLY A 158 -7.14 13.76 1.02
C GLY A 158 -5.71 14.07 0.61
N ILE A 159 -5.37 15.36 0.65
CA ILE A 159 -4.04 15.88 0.33
C ILE A 159 -3.46 16.47 1.64
N GLY A 160 -2.25 16.08 2.04
CA GLY A 160 -1.59 16.57 3.25
C GLY A 160 -1.83 15.74 4.53
N ALA A 161 -1.20 16.18 5.64
CA ALA A 161 -1.13 15.49 6.92
C ALA A 161 -2.51 15.34 7.59
N GLY A 162 -3.25 14.31 7.19
CA GLY A 162 -4.62 14.04 7.67
C GLY A 162 -5.30 12.92 6.89
N PHE A 163 -4.62 11.78 6.72
CA PHE A 163 -5.13 10.62 5.97
C PHE A 163 -6.47 10.13 6.52
N GLY A 164 -7.55 10.53 5.87
CA GLY A 164 -8.90 10.04 6.13
C GLY A 164 -9.13 8.72 5.41
N ILE A 165 -8.57 7.63 5.91
CA ILE A 165 -8.97 6.28 5.47
C ILE A 165 -10.38 6.04 6.01
N ARG A 166 -11.43 6.30 5.22
CA ARG A 166 -12.77 5.88 5.64
C ARG A 166 -13.06 4.53 5.01
N ARG A 167 -13.29 3.53 5.87
CA ARG A 167 -14.07 2.37 5.48
C ARG A 167 -15.43 2.89 5.01
N LYS A 168 -15.84 2.61 3.78
CA LYS A 168 -17.27 2.72 3.43
C LYS A 168 -17.99 1.66 4.25
N ILE A 169 -18.34 1.99 5.49
CA ILE A 169 -19.30 1.21 6.27
C ILE A 169 -20.61 1.34 5.49
N LYS A 170 -21.01 0.25 4.83
CA LYS A 170 -22.39 0.06 4.41
C LYS A 170 -23.19 0.01 5.70
N VAL A 171 -23.79 1.13 6.08
CA VAL A 171 -24.75 1.18 7.19
C VAL A 171 -25.97 0.39 6.74
N VAL A 172 -25.98 -0.92 7.01
CA VAL A 172 -27.21 -1.68 7.20
C VAL A 172 -27.51 -1.57 8.69
N GLY A 173 -28.35 -0.59 9.05
CA GLY A 173 -28.75 -0.34 10.44
C GLY A 173 -29.15 1.11 10.67
N LYS A 174 -30.46 1.36 10.66
CA LYS A 174 -31.22 2.58 11.01
C LYS A 174 -30.40 3.86 11.31
N LYS A 175 -30.55 4.87 10.44
CA LYS A 175 -30.12 6.25 10.70
C LYS A 175 -30.92 6.84 11.87
N ALA A 176 -30.24 7.35 12.89
CA ALA A 176 -30.70 8.52 13.63
C ALA A 176 -29.88 9.73 13.14
N GLY A 177 -30.56 10.81 12.77
CA GLY A 177 -29.97 12.00 12.16
C GLY A 177 -29.17 12.88 13.13
N PRO A 178 -28.52 13.96 12.62
CA PRO A 178 -27.51 14.72 13.37
C PRO A 178 -28.04 15.77 14.37
N VAL A 179 -29.24 15.64 14.93
CA VAL A 179 -29.77 16.56 15.96
C VAL A 179 -29.68 15.91 17.33
N ALA A 180 -28.47 15.74 17.87
CA ALA A 180 -28.29 15.30 19.26
C ALA A 180 -26.91 15.62 19.87
N LEU A 181 -26.20 16.64 19.36
CA LEU A 181 -24.90 17.05 19.92
C LEU A 181 -24.89 18.52 20.33
N ALA A 182 -25.87 18.93 21.15
CA ALA A 182 -25.87 20.29 21.75
C ALA A 182 -26.45 20.37 23.18
N ALA A 183 -26.69 19.23 23.87
CA ALA A 183 -27.41 19.26 25.15
C ALA A 183 -26.79 18.41 26.28
N ALA A 184 -25.46 18.19 26.28
CA ALA A 184 -24.82 17.36 27.32
C ALA A 184 -23.54 17.97 27.90
N ALA A 185 -23.52 19.29 28.10
CA ALA A 185 -22.46 20.00 28.82
C ALA A 185 -23.02 20.71 30.06
N ALA A 186 -23.73 19.98 30.93
CA ALA A 186 -24.08 20.42 32.28
C ALA A 186 -24.64 19.26 33.12
N ALA A 187 -23.77 18.49 33.78
CA ALA A 187 -24.02 17.85 35.08
C ALA A 187 -22.82 16.95 35.42
N GLY A 188 -22.09 17.33 36.47
CA GLY A 188 -21.03 16.51 37.04
C GLY A 188 -21.55 15.33 37.88
N GLY A 189 -20.64 14.42 38.23
CA GLY A 189 -20.84 13.51 39.36
C GLY A 189 -20.31 12.09 39.17
N GLY A 190 -19.15 11.82 39.78
CA GLY A 190 -18.94 10.64 40.63
C GLY A 190 -18.78 9.24 40.02
N VAL A 191 -17.51 8.82 39.87
CA VAL A 191 -16.91 7.56 40.36
C VAL A 191 -17.77 6.28 40.33
N ARG A 192 -17.31 5.26 39.57
CA ARG A 192 -16.82 3.97 40.12
C ARG A 192 -16.14 3.12 39.04
N ARG A 193 -14.94 2.66 39.38
CA ARG A 193 -14.13 1.68 38.63
C ARG A 193 -14.86 0.34 38.59
N ARG A 194 -15.02 -0.24 37.40
CA ARG A 194 -15.02 -1.69 37.18
C ARG A 194 -14.07 -1.95 36.03
N GLY A 195 -13.09 -2.81 36.30
CA GLY A 195 -12.11 -3.24 35.33
C GLY A 195 -12.76 -4.13 34.29
N ASP A 196 -12.25 -4.02 33.06
CA ASP A 196 -12.34 -5.02 32.03
C ASP A 196 -11.01 -4.97 31.26
N ASP A 197 -10.42 -6.15 31.09
CA ASP A 197 -9.10 -6.43 30.53
C ASP A 197 -8.88 -5.91 29.11
N PRO A 198 -7.65 -5.48 28.73
CA PRO A 198 -7.26 -5.32 27.34
C PRO A 198 -6.53 -6.59 26.86
N GLY A 199 -7.21 -7.44 26.09
CA GLY A 199 -6.61 -8.71 25.68
C GLY A 199 -7.20 -9.34 24.43
N GLY A 200 -7.39 -8.56 23.36
CA GLY A 200 -7.91 -9.06 22.09
C GLY A 200 -7.22 -8.41 20.89
N SER A 201 -5.91 -8.58 20.78
CA SER A 201 -5.16 -8.22 19.57
C SER A 201 -5.56 -9.17 18.44
N GLY A 202 -6.57 -8.76 17.66
CA GLY A 202 -6.88 -9.36 16.37
C GLY A 202 -5.70 -9.14 15.42
N ARG A 203 -4.74 -10.07 15.47
CA ARG A 203 -3.66 -10.24 14.49
C ARG A 203 -4.31 -10.64 13.16
N GLY A 204 -4.75 -9.65 12.39
CA GLY A 204 -5.09 -9.83 10.97
C GLY A 204 -3.80 -9.72 10.18
N GLY A 205 -3.06 -10.83 10.09
CA GLY A 205 -1.91 -10.95 9.22
C GLY A 205 -2.33 -10.64 7.79
N CYS A 206 -1.59 -9.78 7.10
CA CYS A 206 -1.67 -9.70 5.64
C CYS A 206 -0.95 -10.89 4.97
N GLU A 207 -0.65 -11.91 5.77
CA GLU A 207 0.27 -13.02 5.52
C GLU A 207 -0.50 -14.28 5.07
N ASP A 208 -1.83 -14.29 5.24
CA ASP A 208 -2.63 -15.49 5.16
C ASP A 208 -3.43 -15.48 3.85
N GLY A 209 -2.90 -16.10 2.80
CA GLY A 209 -3.71 -16.36 1.59
C GLY A 209 -2.98 -16.45 0.25
N TRP A 210 -1.66 -16.65 0.23
CA TRP A 210 -0.90 -16.77 -1.01
C TRP A 210 -0.43 -18.21 -1.24
N LEU A 211 -1.36 -19.15 -1.26
CA LEU A 211 -1.20 -20.53 -1.74
C LEU A 211 -2.58 -21.09 -2.07
N ALA A 212 -3.06 -20.78 -3.28
CA ALA A 212 -4.03 -21.56 -4.04
C ALA A 212 -3.95 -21.12 -5.50
#